data_AF-A0A356F9Q6-F1
#
_entry.id   AF-A0A356F9Q6-F1
#
_cell.length_a   1.000
_cell.length_b   1.000
_cell.length_c   1.000
_cell.angle_alpha   90.00
_cell.angle_beta   90.00
_cell.angle_gamma   90.00
#
_symmetry.space_group_name_H-M   'P 1'
#
loop_
_entity.id
_entity.type
_entity.pdbx_description
1 polymer ?
#
loop_
_entity_poly.entity_id
_entity_poly.type
_entity_poly.pdbx_seq_one_letter_code
_entity_poly.pdbx_strand_id
1 'polypeptide(L)'
;MNTIDTRRHFLGAGLAGIAGLGLGTACTGPGARIGTGTAARNLDVEKVETVTVKIPYRPAPNRAMSRELPHWRYVEIFRVFLRSGKVGIGETLLYYTWGVSNAGHIKRVLGKNAANHLWDDGLGAGLQAALFDAVAQTLEVPLYRLLGRKVHDKTPLSWWNIDMSVEDMAAECKEALDKG
;
A
#
# COMPACT_ATOMS: atom_id res chain seq x y z
N MET A 1 -22.42 16.29 -18.68
CA MET A 1 -23.37 16.49 -17.57
C MET A 1 -23.55 15.15 -16.88
N ASN A 2 -22.84 14.89 -15.78
CA ASN A 2 -23.01 13.70 -14.95
C ASN A 2 -22.76 14.12 -13.50
N THR A 3 -23.85 14.40 -12.78
CA THR A 3 -23.83 14.68 -11.35
C THR A 3 -23.52 13.39 -10.61
N ILE A 4 -22.39 13.36 -9.92
CA ILE A 4 -22.06 12.28 -8.98
C ILE A 4 -22.92 12.53 -7.74
N ASP A 5 -24.04 11.80 -7.63
CA ASP A 5 -24.84 11.80 -6.42
C ASP A 5 -24.01 11.28 -5.26
N THR A 6 -23.64 12.20 -4.38
CA THR A 6 -22.83 11.92 -3.20
C THR A 6 -23.77 11.56 -2.06
N ARG A 7 -23.45 10.49 -1.32
CA ARG A 7 -24.21 9.90 -0.19
C ARG A 7 -24.54 10.85 0.98
N ARG A 8 -24.33 12.16 0.83
CA ARG A 8 -24.62 13.20 1.83
C ARG A 8 -26.07 13.73 1.78
N HIS A 9 -26.89 13.32 0.80
CA HIS A 9 -28.29 13.74 0.70
C HIS A 9 -29.32 12.83 1.38
N PHE A 10 -28.90 11.89 2.23
CA PHE A 10 -29.83 10.95 2.90
C PHE A 10 -30.10 11.25 4.39
N LEU A 11 -29.61 12.36 4.93
CA LEU A 11 -29.86 12.74 6.35
C LEU A 11 -30.66 14.05 6.52
N GLY A 12 -31.24 14.59 5.45
CA GLY A 12 -31.97 15.86 5.49
C GLY A 12 -33.51 15.75 5.51
N ALA A 13 -34.09 14.56 5.42
CA ALA A 13 -35.54 14.38 5.35
C ALA A 13 -35.99 13.26 6.30
N GLY A 14 -36.23 13.62 7.56
CA GLY A 14 -36.71 12.65 8.55
C GLY A 14 -36.89 13.24 9.95
N LEU A 15 -37.50 14.42 10.06
CA LEU A 15 -37.84 15.01 11.37
C LEU A 15 -39.17 15.80 11.31
N ALA A 16 -40.19 15.18 10.69
CA ALA A 16 -41.57 15.63 10.81
C ALA A 16 -42.50 14.40 10.76
N GLY A 17 -42.92 13.92 11.93
CA GLY A 17 -43.87 12.82 12.03
C GLY A 17 -43.87 12.08 13.37
N ILE A 18 -43.97 12.80 14.49
CA ILE A 18 -44.41 12.19 15.76
C ILE A 18 -45.85 12.62 15.98
N ALA A 19 -46.80 11.75 15.66
CA ALA A 19 -48.13 11.68 16.29
C ALA A 19 -48.87 10.43 15.79
N GLY A 20 -49.02 9.41 16.64
CA GLY A 20 -49.95 8.30 16.37
C GLY A 20 -49.54 6.95 16.95
N LEU A 21 -49.93 6.73 18.22
CA LEU A 21 -50.32 5.46 18.85
C LEU A 21 -50.10 4.14 18.08
N GLY A 22 -49.38 3.20 18.69
CA GLY A 22 -49.47 1.78 18.37
C GLY A 22 -48.43 0.91 19.06
N LEU A 23 -48.87 0.09 20.02
CA LEU A 23 -48.09 -0.98 20.65
C LEU A 23 -47.64 -2.05 19.62
N GLY A 24 -46.46 -2.65 19.87
CA GLY A 24 -45.92 -3.81 19.16
C GLY A 24 -44.92 -3.39 18.07
N THR A 25 -43.68 -3.86 18.00
CA THR A 25 -43.11 -5.14 18.42
C THR A 25 -41.63 -4.87 18.68
N ALA A 26 -41.09 -5.37 19.79
CA ALA A 26 -39.64 -5.39 19.96
C ALA A 26 -39.03 -6.20 18.82
N CYS A 27 -38.32 -5.54 17.91
CA CYS A 27 -37.46 -6.20 16.94
C CYS A 27 -36.25 -6.78 17.70
N THR A 28 -36.45 -7.90 18.39
CA THR A 28 -35.37 -8.81 18.75
C THR A 28 -34.91 -9.48 17.46
N GLY A 29 -34.11 -8.76 16.67
CA GLY A 29 -33.35 -9.36 15.59
C GLY A 29 -32.41 -10.42 16.16
N PRO A 30 -32.12 -11.51 15.42
CA PRO A 30 -31.21 -12.53 15.88
C PRO A 30 -29.88 -11.87 16.24
N GLY A 31 -29.45 -12.06 17.49
CA GLY A 31 -28.28 -11.43 18.05
C GLY A 31 -27.13 -11.46 17.06
N ALA A 32 -26.59 -10.29 16.76
CA ALA A 32 -25.37 -10.16 16.01
C ALA A 32 -24.36 -11.12 16.66
N ARG A 33 -23.99 -12.17 15.92
CA ARG A 33 -22.89 -13.04 16.30
C ARG A 33 -21.67 -12.14 16.39
N ILE A 34 -21.31 -11.76 17.61
CA ILE A 34 -20.01 -11.15 17.89
C ILE A 34 -19.02 -12.19 17.40
N GLY A 35 -18.35 -11.87 16.29
CA GLY A 35 -17.39 -12.77 15.65
C GLY A 35 -16.44 -13.32 16.71
N THR A 36 -16.24 -14.64 16.69
CA THR A 36 -15.30 -15.32 17.58
C THR A 36 -13.94 -14.63 17.46
N GLY A 37 -13.27 -14.37 18.59
CA GLY A 37 -12.08 -13.51 18.70
C GLY A 37 -10.88 -13.90 17.82
N THR A 38 -10.96 -15.02 17.10
CA THR A 38 -10.01 -15.45 16.06
C THR A 38 -10.10 -14.61 14.79
N ALA A 39 -11.30 -14.32 14.28
CA ALA A 39 -11.47 -13.43 13.13
C ALA A 39 -11.06 -11.98 13.46
N ALA A 40 -11.17 -11.61 14.73
CA ALA A 40 -10.84 -10.27 15.23
C ALA A 40 -9.34 -9.93 15.13
N ARG A 41 -8.47 -10.91 14.86
CA ARG A 41 -7.01 -10.72 14.84
C ARG A 41 -6.35 -11.07 13.50
N ASN A 42 -7.13 -11.31 12.45
CA ASN A 42 -6.61 -11.65 11.12
C ASN A 42 -5.62 -10.64 10.54
N LEU A 43 -5.72 -9.39 10.99
CA LEU A 43 -4.85 -8.28 10.58
C LEU A 43 -3.68 -8.03 11.53
N ASP A 44 -3.54 -8.79 12.61
CA ASP A 44 -2.41 -8.64 13.51
C ASP A 44 -1.13 -9.12 12.83
N VAL A 45 -0.05 -8.33 12.93
CA VAL A 45 1.26 -8.69 12.42
C VAL A 45 1.89 -9.77 13.29
N GLU A 46 2.11 -10.96 12.75
CA GLU A 46 2.79 -12.06 13.45
C GLU A 46 4.30 -11.98 13.34
N LYS A 47 4.80 -11.60 12.18
CA LYS A 47 6.22 -11.63 11.87
C LYS A 47 6.54 -10.60 10.80
N VAL A 48 7.75 -10.04 10.88
CA VAL A 48 8.34 -9.25 9.81
C VAL A 48 9.71 -9.83 9.50
N GLU A 49 9.99 -10.05 8.23
CA GLU A 49 11.33 -10.39 7.74
C GLU A 49 11.82 -9.29 6.82
N THR A 50 13.14 -9.07 6.83
CA THR A 50 13.80 -8.18 5.88
C THR A 50 14.96 -8.88 5.20
N VAL A 51 15.19 -8.53 3.94
CA VAL A 51 16.38 -8.95 3.20
C VAL A 51 16.89 -7.77 2.39
N THR A 52 18.18 -7.49 2.51
CA THR A 52 18.85 -6.51 1.66
C THR A 52 19.39 -7.21 0.42
N VAL A 53 19.05 -6.68 -0.75
CA VAL A 53 19.53 -7.16 -2.04
C VAL A 53 20.29 -6.05 -2.75
N LYS A 54 21.34 -6.43 -3.48
CA LYS A 54 22.07 -5.54 -4.39
C LYS A 54 21.63 -5.84 -5.81
N ILE A 55 20.93 -4.91 -6.45
CA ILE A 55 20.46 -5.03 -7.82
C ILE A 55 21.45 -4.31 -8.75
N PRO A 56 22.08 -5.01 -9.71
CA PRO A 56 22.96 -4.37 -10.67
C PRO A 56 22.17 -3.53 -11.68
N TYR A 57 22.77 -2.42 -12.13
CA TYR A 57 22.22 -1.67 -13.27
C TYR A 57 22.41 -2.45 -14.58
N ARG A 58 21.55 -2.15 -15.56
CA ARG A 58 21.76 -2.58 -16.95
C ARG A 58 23.11 -2.04 -17.46
N PRO A 59 23.77 -2.72 -18.42
CA PRO A 59 25.12 -2.38 -18.86
C PRO A 59 25.31 -0.91 -19.28
N ALA A 60 24.35 -0.36 -20.03
CA ALA A 60 24.43 1.03 -20.51
C ALA A 60 24.36 2.07 -19.38
N PRO A 61 23.29 2.13 -18.56
CA PRO A 61 23.23 3.08 -17.45
C PRO A 61 24.30 2.81 -16.39
N ASN A 62 24.79 1.57 -16.24
CA ASN A 62 25.83 1.23 -15.27
C ASN A 62 27.11 2.07 -15.44
N ARG A 63 27.49 2.45 -16.67
CA ARG A 63 28.70 3.23 -16.93
C ARG A 63 28.66 4.61 -16.26
N ALA A 64 27.51 5.27 -16.27
CA ALA A 64 27.31 6.58 -15.65
C ALA A 64 26.84 6.47 -14.19
N MET A 65 25.84 5.63 -13.92
CA MET A 65 25.23 5.51 -12.59
C MET A 65 26.18 4.94 -11.53
N SER A 66 27.22 4.18 -11.90
CA SER A 66 28.22 3.73 -10.93
C SER A 66 29.00 4.89 -10.30
N ARG A 67 29.16 5.99 -11.04
CA ARG A 67 29.83 7.21 -10.56
C ARG A 67 28.87 8.05 -9.73
N GLU A 68 27.69 8.34 -10.27
CA GLU A 68 26.76 9.32 -9.69
C GLU A 68 25.84 8.73 -8.61
N LEU A 69 25.30 7.53 -8.85
CA LEU A 69 24.29 6.90 -8.00
C LEU A 69 24.70 5.47 -7.60
N PRO A 70 25.91 5.23 -7.05
CA PRO A 70 26.34 3.88 -6.68
C PRO A 70 25.44 3.22 -5.63
N HIS A 71 24.74 4.02 -4.84
CA HIS A 71 23.93 3.61 -3.70
C HIS A 71 22.47 3.24 -4.07
N TRP A 72 21.98 3.57 -5.28
CA TRP A 72 20.62 3.19 -5.72
C TRP A 72 20.48 1.70 -6.12
N ARG A 73 21.49 0.89 -5.81
CA ARG A 73 21.49 -0.57 -6.01
C ARG A 73 20.99 -1.35 -4.81
N TYR A 74 20.96 -0.72 -3.64
CA TYR A 74 20.69 -1.39 -2.38
C TYR A 74 19.22 -1.23 -2.04
N VAL A 75 18.47 -2.30 -2.25
CA VAL A 75 17.04 -2.39 -1.96
C VAL A 75 16.88 -3.28 -0.73
N GLU A 76 16.06 -2.85 0.22
CA GLU A 76 15.59 -3.70 1.30
C GLU A 76 14.16 -4.13 1.00
N ILE A 77 13.93 -5.44 1.02
CA ILE A 77 12.64 -6.07 0.83
C ILE A 77 12.09 -6.45 2.21
N PHE A 78 10.83 -6.10 2.45
CA PHE A 78 10.07 -6.40 3.65
C PHE A 78 9.02 -7.47 3.35
N ARG A 79 8.89 -8.44 4.24
CA ARG A 79 7.80 -9.41 4.26
C ARG A 79 7.04 -9.30 5.57
N VAL A 80 5.77 -8.90 5.52
CA VAL A 80 4.89 -8.78 6.69
C VAL A 80 3.91 -9.94 6.68
N PHE A 81 3.97 -10.78 7.70
CA PHE A 81 3.08 -11.93 7.87
C PHE A 81 1.95 -11.54 8.82
N LEU A 82 0.71 -11.70 8.39
CA LEU A 82 -0.47 -11.47 9.23
C LEU A 82 -1.04 -12.80 9.73
N ARG A 83 -1.79 -12.77 10.85
CA ARG A 83 -2.47 -13.97 11.39
C ARG A 83 -3.45 -14.63 10.43
N SER A 84 -3.96 -13.86 9.46
CA SER A 84 -4.77 -14.40 8.36
C SER A 84 -4.01 -15.37 7.45
N GLY A 85 -2.69 -15.51 7.62
CA GLY A 85 -1.81 -16.31 6.76
C GLY A 85 -1.37 -15.59 5.48
N LYS A 86 -1.82 -14.35 5.25
CA LYS A 86 -1.36 -13.53 4.12
C LYS A 86 -0.02 -12.89 4.41
N VAL A 87 0.75 -12.66 3.35
CA VAL A 87 2.08 -12.06 3.42
C VAL A 87 2.14 -10.87 2.47
N GLY A 88 2.29 -9.68 3.03
CA GLY A 88 2.52 -8.47 2.25
C GLY A 88 3.99 -8.26 1.96
N ILE A 89 4.27 -7.75 0.77
CA ILE A 89 5.60 -7.42 0.27
C ILE A 89 5.71 -5.92 0.08
N GLY A 90 6.83 -5.36 0.53
CA GLY A 90 7.18 -3.97 0.29
C GLY A 90 8.67 -3.85 0.07
N GLU A 91 9.10 -2.76 -0.53
CA GLU A 91 10.51 -2.49 -0.77
C GLU A 91 10.85 -1.03 -0.57
N THR A 92 12.12 -0.76 -0.28
CA THR A 92 12.66 0.60 -0.28
C THR A 92 14.11 0.60 -0.71
N LEU A 93 14.52 1.65 -1.40
CA LEU A 93 15.94 1.97 -1.55
C LEU A 93 16.49 2.42 -0.19
N LEU A 94 17.61 1.84 0.25
CA LEU A 94 18.20 2.15 1.56
C LEU A 94 18.77 3.57 1.65
N TYR A 95 19.16 4.14 0.50
CA TYR A 95 19.88 5.41 0.44
C TYR A 95 19.15 6.47 -0.40
N TYR A 96 17.92 6.19 -0.83
CA TYR A 96 17.09 7.14 -1.57
C TYR A 96 15.60 6.83 -1.33
N THR A 97 15.10 7.27 -0.20
CA THR A 97 13.71 7.07 0.20
C THR A 97 13.32 8.19 1.15
N TRP A 98 12.03 8.42 1.32
CA TRP A 98 11.52 9.39 2.28
C TRP A 98 11.69 8.89 3.74
N GLY A 99 11.83 7.58 3.96
CA GLY A 99 12.09 7.01 5.27
C GLY A 99 12.57 5.57 5.21
N VAL A 100 13.70 5.27 5.87
CA VAL A 100 14.25 3.92 5.97
C VAL A 100 13.67 3.24 7.21
N SER A 101 13.02 2.10 7.02
CA SER A 101 12.48 1.30 8.11
C SER A 101 13.60 0.63 8.91
N ASN A 102 13.47 0.53 10.23
CA ASN A 102 14.46 -0.11 11.10
C ASN A 102 13.78 -1.05 12.13
N ALA A 103 14.60 -1.73 12.94
CA ALA A 103 14.11 -2.66 13.97
C ALA A 103 13.12 -2.01 14.97
N GLY A 104 13.29 -0.73 15.29
CA GLY A 104 12.36 0.02 16.13
C GLY A 104 10.99 0.21 15.48
N HIS A 105 10.95 0.48 14.17
CA HIS A 105 9.70 0.56 13.42
C HIS A 105 8.99 -0.81 13.35
N ILE A 106 9.75 -1.89 13.12
CA ILE A 106 9.21 -3.26 13.14
C ILE A 106 8.60 -3.58 14.51
N LYS A 107 9.29 -3.24 15.60
CA LYS A 107 8.78 -3.46 16.97
C LYS A 107 7.45 -2.74 17.23
N ARG A 108 7.21 -1.57 16.62
CA ARG A 108 5.95 -0.82 16.78
C ARG A 108 4.75 -1.56 16.20
N VAL A 109 4.93 -2.36 15.15
CA VAL A 109 3.83 -3.03 14.44
C VAL A 109 3.63 -4.48 14.85
N LEU A 110 4.67 -5.15 15.37
CA LEU A 110 4.58 -6.55 15.80
C LEU A 110 3.47 -6.77 16.85
N GLY A 111 2.62 -7.78 16.59
CA GLY A 111 1.48 -8.12 17.44
C GLY A 111 0.36 -7.07 17.44
N LYS A 112 0.40 -6.07 16.55
CA LYS A 112 -0.62 -5.04 16.40
C LYS A 112 -1.37 -5.23 15.10
N ASN A 113 -2.60 -4.71 15.06
CA ASN A 113 -3.41 -4.69 13.87
C ASN A 113 -2.76 -3.79 12.80
N ALA A 114 -2.38 -4.36 11.67
CA ALA A 114 -1.71 -3.68 10.56
C ALA A 114 -2.52 -2.50 10.00
N ALA A 115 -3.86 -2.57 10.04
CA ALA A 115 -4.72 -1.50 9.53
C ALA A 115 -4.55 -0.18 10.31
N ASN A 116 -4.15 -0.23 11.58
CA ASN A 116 -3.88 0.96 12.39
C ASN A 116 -2.62 1.72 11.95
N HIS A 117 -1.77 1.11 11.12
CA HIS A 117 -0.46 1.60 10.75
C HIS A 117 -0.31 1.95 9.26
N LEU A 118 -1.36 1.75 8.45
CA LEU A 118 -1.29 2.00 7.01
C LEU A 118 -0.82 3.42 6.67
N TRP A 119 -1.27 4.41 7.42
CA TRP A 119 -0.97 5.82 7.18
C TRP A 119 -0.01 6.42 8.21
N ASP A 120 0.81 5.58 8.84
CA ASP A 120 1.87 5.98 9.77
C ASP A 120 3.19 6.11 9.00
N ASP A 121 3.41 7.28 8.39
CA ASP A 121 4.63 7.55 7.64
C ASP A 121 5.87 7.40 8.53
N GLY A 122 5.76 7.52 9.86
CA GLY A 122 6.88 7.27 10.77
C GLY A 122 7.50 5.85 10.72
N LEU A 123 6.94 4.93 9.93
CA LEU A 123 7.46 3.58 9.71
C LEU A 123 8.49 3.49 8.58
N GLY A 124 8.50 4.43 7.63
CA GLY A 124 9.30 4.37 6.40
C GLY A 124 8.65 3.56 5.27
N ALA A 125 9.16 3.75 4.05
CA ALA A 125 8.49 3.33 2.82
C ALA A 125 8.30 1.82 2.70
N GLY A 126 9.36 1.04 2.97
CA GLY A 126 9.37 -0.39 2.74
C GLY A 126 8.39 -1.14 3.65
N LEU A 127 8.44 -0.86 4.96
CA LEU A 127 7.53 -1.48 5.91
C LEU A 127 6.07 -1.05 5.68
N GLN A 128 5.84 0.24 5.42
CA GLN A 128 4.48 0.76 5.18
C GLN A 128 3.86 0.14 3.92
N ALA A 129 4.63 0.02 2.82
CA ALA A 129 4.19 -0.65 1.60
C ALA A 129 3.80 -2.12 1.86
N ALA A 130 4.62 -2.84 2.63
CA ALA A 130 4.34 -4.24 2.97
C ALA A 130 3.07 -4.40 3.83
N LEU A 131 2.79 -3.45 4.73
CA LEU A 131 1.55 -3.43 5.52
C LEU A 131 0.32 -3.22 4.63
N PHE A 132 0.38 -2.26 3.70
CA PHE A 132 -0.70 -2.04 2.73
C PHE A 132 -0.99 -3.28 1.89
N ASP A 133 0.04 -3.92 1.34
CA ASP A 133 -0.11 -5.13 0.55
C ASP A 133 -0.72 -6.27 1.38
N ALA A 134 -0.21 -6.51 2.60
CA ALA A 134 -0.72 -7.56 3.48
C ALA A 134 -2.21 -7.37 3.80
N VAL A 135 -2.61 -6.14 4.16
CA VAL A 135 -4.00 -5.82 4.48
C VAL A 135 -4.90 -5.96 3.26
N ALA A 136 -4.47 -5.48 2.09
CA ALA A 136 -5.23 -5.60 0.84
C ALA A 136 -5.47 -7.08 0.48
N GLN A 137 -4.45 -7.92 0.60
CA GLN A 137 -4.55 -9.35 0.38
C GLN A 137 -5.47 -10.06 1.38
N THR A 138 -5.44 -9.69 2.66
CA THR A 138 -6.36 -10.25 3.67
C THR A 138 -7.82 -9.86 3.40
N LEU A 139 -8.04 -8.65 2.88
CA LEU A 139 -9.36 -8.15 2.52
C LEU A 139 -9.82 -8.62 1.14
N GLU A 140 -8.96 -9.32 0.38
CA GLU A 140 -9.22 -9.81 -0.97
C GLU A 140 -9.65 -8.69 -1.94
N VAL A 141 -9.05 -7.50 -1.77
CA VAL A 141 -9.25 -6.34 -2.64
C VAL A 141 -7.91 -5.88 -3.20
N PRO A 142 -7.90 -5.28 -4.41
CA PRO A 142 -6.67 -4.67 -4.91
C PRO A 142 -6.29 -3.46 -4.06
N LEU A 143 -4.99 -3.27 -3.81
CA LEU A 143 -4.43 -2.25 -2.91
C LEU A 143 -4.98 -0.84 -3.18
N TYR A 144 -5.18 -0.45 -4.45
CA TYR A 144 -5.71 0.88 -4.78
C TYR A 144 -7.07 1.19 -4.11
N ARG A 145 -7.86 0.17 -3.74
CA ARG A 145 -9.13 0.36 -3.01
C ARG A 145 -8.93 0.86 -1.58
N LEU A 146 -7.75 0.63 -1.00
CA LEU A 146 -7.35 1.20 0.28
C LEU A 146 -6.92 2.67 0.15
N LEU A 147 -6.53 3.09 -1.06
CA LEU A 147 -6.06 4.44 -1.36
C LEU A 147 -7.15 5.36 -1.93
N GLY A 148 -8.21 4.78 -2.52
CA GLY A 148 -9.36 5.54 -3.03
C GLY A 148 -10.04 4.90 -4.24
N ARG A 149 -10.61 5.75 -5.10
CA ARG A 149 -11.25 5.31 -6.35
C ARG A 149 -10.19 5.10 -7.42
N LYS A 150 -10.37 4.08 -8.25
CA LYS A 150 -9.54 3.87 -9.44
C LYS A 150 -9.77 5.02 -10.42
N VAL A 151 -8.71 5.68 -10.84
CA VAL A 151 -8.75 6.79 -11.81
C VAL A 151 -8.14 6.42 -13.17
N HIS A 152 -7.23 5.44 -13.20
CA HIS A 152 -6.58 4.96 -14.40
C HIS A 152 -6.53 3.43 -14.42
N ASP A 153 -6.86 2.83 -15.56
CA ASP A 153 -6.64 1.40 -15.82
C ASP A 153 -5.19 1.09 -16.20
N LYS A 154 -4.53 2.05 -16.89
CA LYS A 154 -3.13 2.03 -17.25
C LYS A 154 -2.52 3.40 -16.94
N THR A 155 -1.38 3.43 -16.25
CA THR A 155 -0.64 4.65 -15.93
C THR A 155 0.49 4.85 -16.94
N PRO A 156 0.67 6.05 -17.51
CA PRO A 156 1.81 6.32 -18.38
C PRO A 156 3.12 6.21 -17.59
N LEU A 157 4.14 5.63 -18.21
CA LEU A 157 5.49 5.55 -17.66
C LEU A 157 6.42 6.49 -18.42
N SER A 158 7.37 7.09 -17.71
CA SER A 158 8.44 7.88 -18.30
C SER A 158 9.75 7.12 -18.18
N TRP A 159 10.54 7.12 -19.24
CA TRP A 159 11.92 6.64 -19.20
C TRP A 159 12.81 7.74 -18.63
N TRP A 160 13.64 7.39 -17.64
CA TRP A 160 14.58 8.32 -17.02
C TRP A 160 16.00 7.84 -17.26
N ASN A 161 16.86 8.77 -17.69
CA ASN A 161 18.29 8.55 -17.89
C ASN A 161 19.09 9.55 -17.05
N ILE A 162 20.23 9.10 -16.53
CA ILE A 162 21.26 9.94 -15.90
C ILE A 162 22.06 10.69 -16.99
N ASP A 163 22.85 11.70 -16.61
CA ASP A 163 23.84 12.29 -17.51
C ASP A 163 24.83 11.21 -17.99
N MET A 164 24.89 11.01 -19.31
CA MET A 164 25.68 9.97 -19.96
C MET A 164 26.20 10.46 -21.32
N SER A 165 27.03 9.66 -21.99
CA SER A 165 27.54 10.03 -23.33
C SER A 165 26.40 10.11 -24.35
N VAL A 166 26.66 10.78 -25.47
CA VAL A 166 25.67 10.94 -26.55
C VAL A 166 25.27 9.57 -27.12
N GLU A 167 26.22 8.67 -27.28
CA GLU A 167 26.01 7.32 -27.80
C GLU A 167 25.12 6.50 -26.86
N ASP A 168 25.38 6.59 -25.55
CA ASP A 168 24.60 5.87 -24.55
C ASP A 168 23.18 6.42 -24.43
N MET A 169 23.03 7.75 -24.47
CA MET A 169 21.72 8.39 -24.46
C MET A 169 20.90 7.99 -25.69
N ALA A 170 21.51 7.97 -26.89
CA ALA A 170 20.83 7.54 -28.11
C ALA A 170 20.40 6.06 -28.02
N ALA A 171 21.25 5.19 -27.46
CA ALA A 171 20.91 3.79 -27.22
C ALA A 171 19.75 3.62 -26.23
N GLU A 172 19.73 4.37 -25.13
CA GLU A 172 18.65 4.34 -24.15
C GLU A 172 17.32 4.89 -24.72
N CYS A 173 17.36 5.93 -25.56
CA CYS A 173 16.16 6.41 -26.25
C CYS A 173 15.57 5.34 -27.18
N LYS A 174 16.43 4.60 -27.89
CA LYS A 174 15.98 3.49 -28.75
C LYS A 174 15.39 2.34 -27.91
N GLU A 175 16.06 1.95 -26.84
CA GLU A 175 15.57 0.92 -25.92
C GLU A 175 14.21 1.32 -25.32
N ALA A 176 14.07 2.59 -24.89
CA ALA A 176 12.81 3.11 -24.36
C ALA A 176 11.67 2.99 -25.37
N LEU A 177 11.90 3.40 -26.62
CA LEU A 177 10.92 3.26 -27.69
C LEU A 177 10.55 1.80 -27.95
N ASP A 178 11.53 0.89 -27.93
CA ASP A 178 11.31 -0.54 -28.16
C ASP A 178 10.53 -1.21 -27.01
N LYS A 179 10.53 -0.64 -25.79
CA LYS A 179 9.76 -1.13 -24.63
C LYS A 179 8.35 -0.53 -24.51
N GLY A 180 8.07 0.55 -25.23
CA GLY A 180 6.78 1.27 -25.21
C GLY A 180 6.52 2.03 -23.92
#